data_AF-X0YGC9-F1
#
_entry.id   AF-X0YGC9-F1
#
_cell.length_a   1.000
_cell.length_b   1.000
_cell.length_c   1.000
_cell.angle_alpha   90.00
_cell.angle_beta   90.00
_cell.angle_gamma   90.00
#
_symmetry.space_group_name_H-M   'P 1'
#
loop_
_entity.id
_entity.type
_entity.pdbx_description
1 polymer ?
#
loop_
_entity_poly.entity_id
_entity_poly.type
_entity_poly.pdbx_seq_one_letter_code
_entity_poly.pdbx_strand_id
1 'polypeptide(L)'
;MFGRISWTLQLDPLPLYDCNKMLEAQGFKSSTYEKFKVLSVTNGIPWYIEQIQGQYTAEDNIRRQCFTAGGVLVEEFDKIFKDLFEEKDTLYKDIILALKDGPADYDSVSRHINYPKSGRLSNYLKDLVVAGFVKQDYTWSLKTGKPTTLNNFRISDNYIRFYLKYIAPKREHIDQKQLKDINLSSLPGWDTMMGLQFENLVANNRHELYKHLNI
;
A
#
# COMPACT_ATOMS: atom_id res chain seq x y z
N MET A 1 -1.54 38.46 -0.71
CA MET A 1 -0.17 37.95 -0.53
C MET A 1 -0.07 36.62 -1.25
N PHE A 2 0.75 36.52 -2.29
CA PHE A 2 0.88 35.30 -3.10
C PHE A 2 1.79 34.30 -2.39
N GLY A 3 1.18 33.30 -1.75
CA GLY A 3 1.87 32.13 -1.20
C GLY A 3 2.37 31.25 -2.33
N ARG A 4 3.60 31.48 -2.77
CA ARG A 4 4.32 30.54 -3.64
C ARG A 4 4.71 29.33 -2.78
N ILE A 5 3.97 28.24 -2.90
CA ILE A 5 4.39 26.96 -2.33
C ILE A 5 5.55 26.46 -3.20
N SER A 6 6.74 26.48 -2.61
CA SER A 6 8.00 26.04 -3.20
C SER A 6 8.14 24.55 -2.92
N TRP A 7 7.95 23.73 -3.96
CA TRP A 7 8.18 22.27 -3.98
C TRP A 7 7.40 21.44 -2.94
N THR A 8 6.33 20.78 -3.40
CA THR A 8 5.73 19.68 -2.66
C THR A 8 6.63 18.45 -2.81
N LEU A 9 7.42 18.12 -1.79
CA LEU A 9 8.22 16.89 -1.78
C LEU A 9 7.27 15.69 -1.64
N GLN A 10 6.98 15.02 -2.75
CA GLN A 10 6.31 13.73 -2.73
C GLN A 10 7.37 12.67 -2.40
N LEU A 11 7.34 12.17 -1.16
CA LEU A 11 8.25 11.11 -0.73
C LEU A 11 7.71 9.76 -1.21
N ASP A 12 8.24 9.30 -2.34
CA ASP A 12 7.98 7.95 -2.82
C ASP A 12 8.70 6.90 -1.95
N PRO A 13 8.21 5.64 -1.94
CA PRO A 13 8.96 4.51 -1.42
C PRO A 13 10.42 4.45 -1.86
N LEU A 14 11.29 3.92 -0.99
CA LEU A 14 12.68 3.74 -1.36
C LEU A 14 12.83 2.77 -2.54
N PRO A 15 13.82 3.00 -3.43
CA PRO A 15 14.22 2.02 -4.42
C PRO A 15 14.60 0.69 -3.74
N LEU A 16 14.37 -0.43 -4.45
CA LEU A 16 14.68 -1.77 -3.91
C LEU A 16 16.14 -1.94 -3.48
N TYR A 17 17.06 -1.27 -4.17
CA TYR A 17 18.47 -1.26 -3.83
C TYR A 17 18.73 -0.67 -2.44
N ASP A 18 18.10 0.45 -2.11
CA ASP A 18 18.24 1.10 -0.81
C ASP A 18 17.49 0.34 0.28
N CYS A 19 16.31 -0.20 -0.04
CA CYS A 19 15.60 -1.14 0.82
C CYS A 19 16.49 -2.33 1.23
N ASN A 20 17.20 -2.91 0.26
CA ASN A 20 18.10 -4.04 0.51
C ASN A 20 19.24 -3.67 1.46
N LYS A 21 19.87 -2.50 1.25
CA LYS A 21 20.90 -1.98 2.15
C LYS A 21 20.38 -1.74 3.56
N MET A 22 19.18 -1.16 3.70
CA MET A 22 18.58 -0.91 5.00
C MET A 22 18.25 -2.22 5.75
N LEU A 23 17.69 -3.22 5.06
CA LEU A 23 17.45 -4.54 5.64
C LEU A 23 18.76 -5.19 6.13
N GLU A 24 19.83 -5.09 5.34
CA GLU A 24 21.14 -5.61 5.73
C GLU A 24 21.73 -4.85 6.93
N ALA A 25 21.51 -3.54 7.01
CA ALA A 25 21.90 -2.72 8.16
C ALA A 25 21.14 -3.10 9.45
N GLN A 26 19.88 -3.55 9.33
CA GLN A 26 19.12 -4.15 10.45
C GLN A 26 19.53 -5.59 10.78
N GLY A 27 20.57 -6.12 10.13
CA GLY A 27 21.03 -7.49 10.31
C GLY A 27 20.18 -8.54 9.60
N PHE A 28 19.19 -8.15 8.79
CA PHE A 28 18.32 -9.06 8.03
C PHE A 28 19.00 -9.53 6.74
N LYS A 29 20.08 -10.30 6.91
CA LYS A 29 20.89 -10.89 5.83
C LYS A 29 20.27 -12.19 5.31
N SER A 30 19.02 -12.10 4.90
CA SER A 30 18.20 -13.24 4.46
C SER A 30 18.18 -13.36 2.93
N SER A 31 17.55 -14.42 2.41
CA SER A 31 17.39 -14.63 0.98
C SER A 31 16.58 -13.49 0.32
N THR A 32 16.72 -13.33 -1.00
CA THR A 32 15.92 -12.37 -1.78
C THR A 32 14.42 -12.57 -1.57
N TYR A 33 13.97 -13.83 -1.42
CA TYR A 33 12.57 -14.14 -1.19
C TYR A 33 12.08 -13.70 0.20
N GLU A 34 12.88 -13.86 1.24
CA GLU A 34 12.57 -13.34 2.58
C GLU A 34 12.49 -11.80 2.58
N LYS A 35 13.44 -11.14 1.93
CA LYS A 35 13.44 -9.67 1.76
C LYS A 35 12.21 -9.21 0.98
N PHE A 36 11.86 -9.92 -0.10
CA PHE A 36 10.65 -9.69 -0.87
C PHE A 36 9.40 -9.77 0.01
N LYS A 37 9.24 -10.83 0.84
CA LYS A 37 8.09 -10.95 1.76
C LYS A 37 7.95 -9.74 2.69
N VAL A 38 9.05 -9.24 3.24
CA VAL A 38 9.03 -8.03 4.07
C VAL A 38 8.59 -6.80 3.25
N LEU A 39 9.24 -6.55 2.12
CA LEU A 39 8.96 -5.37 1.28
C LEU A 39 7.57 -5.40 0.65
N SER A 40 7.03 -6.59 0.43
CA SER A 40 5.65 -6.81 0.04
C SER A 40 4.65 -6.27 1.04
N VAL A 41 4.98 -6.18 2.33
CA VAL A 41 4.10 -5.60 3.36
C VAL A 41 4.48 -4.16 3.67
N THR A 42 5.78 -3.85 3.78
CA THR A 42 6.25 -2.52 4.19
C THR A 42 6.28 -1.48 3.08
N ASN A 43 6.00 -1.87 1.84
CA ASN A 43 5.98 -0.99 0.67
C ASN A 43 7.26 -0.15 0.48
N GLY A 44 8.41 -0.60 0.99
CA GLY A 44 9.68 0.15 0.86
C GLY A 44 9.77 1.43 1.71
N ILE A 45 8.89 1.61 2.69
CA ILE A 45 8.94 2.77 3.59
C ILE A 45 10.08 2.59 4.61
N PRO A 46 11.04 3.54 4.70
CA PRO A 46 12.23 3.39 5.53
C PRO A 46 11.91 3.07 6.99
N TRP A 47 10.94 3.79 7.58
CA TRP A 47 10.59 3.63 8.99
C TRP A 47 10.08 2.22 9.33
N TYR A 48 9.28 1.59 8.46
CA TYR A 48 8.83 0.21 8.67
C TYR A 48 9.99 -0.79 8.52
N ILE A 49 10.92 -0.54 7.60
CA ILE A 49 12.11 -1.37 7.41
C ILE A 49 13.00 -1.34 8.66
N GLU A 50 13.14 -0.18 9.31
CA GLU A 50 13.89 -0.05 10.58
C GLU A 50 13.30 -0.86 11.72
N GLN A 51 12.01 -1.21 11.68
CA GLN A 51 11.37 -2.05 12.69
C GLN A 51 11.63 -3.56 12.49
N ILE A 52 12.30 -3.94 11.41
CA ILE A 52 12.64 -5.33 11.09
C ILE A 52 13.79 -5.79 11.97
N GLN A 53 13.64 -6.96 12.57
CA GLN A 53 14.65 -7.57 13.42
C GLN A 53 15.35 -8.70 12.66
N GLY A 54 16.65 -8.53 12.44
CA GLY A 54 17.47 -9.39 11.57
C GLY A 54 17.58 -10.86 11.99
N GLN A 55 17.36 -11.16 13.26
CA GLN A 55 17.41 -12.53 13.79
C GLN A 55 16.15 -13.37 13.50
N TYR A 56 15.07 -12.72 13.04
CA TYR A 56 13.80 -13.37 12.77
C TYR A 56 13.60 -13.59 11.27
N THR A 57 12.75 -14.55 10.91
CA THR A 57 12.30 -14.71 9.52
C THR A 57 11.43 -13.54 9.08
N ALA A 58 11.17 -13.41 7.78
CA ALA A 58 10.22 -12.45 7.25
C ALA A 58 8.83 -12.65 7.87
N GLU A 59 8.39 -13.91 7.99
CA GLU A 59 7.06 -14.24 8.53
C GLU A 59 6.95 -13.90 10.01
N ASP A 60 8.00 -14.14 10.78
CA ASP A 60 8.05 -13.77 12.18
C ASP A 60 8.01 -12.24 12.37
N ASN A 61 8.74 -11.49 11.54
CA ASN A 61 8.68 -10.03 11.55
C ASN A 61 7.28 -9.52 11.17
N ILE A 62 6.68 -10.05 10.10
CA ILE A 62 5.31 -9.70 9.69
C ILE A 62 4.32 -10.03 10.81
N ARG A 63 4.43 -11.18 11.46
CA ARG A 63 3.57 -11.57 12.57
C ARG A 63 3.69 -10.60 13.76
N ARG A 64 4.91 -10.25 14.14
CA ARG A 64 5.18 -9.29 15.21
C ARG A 64 4.62 -7.90 14.91
N GLN A 65 4.73 -7.45 13.67
CA GLN A 65 4.32 -6.10 13.30
C GLN A 65 2.81 -5.99 12.97
N CYS A 66 2.21 -7.02 12.39
CA CYS A 66 0.86 -6.98 11.81
C CYS A 66 -0.20 -7.81 12.57
N PHE A 67 0.21 -8.76 13.41
CA PHE A 67 -0.72 -9.72 14.05
C PHE A 67 -0.48 -9.88 15.55
N THR A 68 0.22 -8.92 16.16
CA THR A 68 0.44 -8.84 17.61
C THR A 68 -0.23 -7.58 18.14
N ALA A 69 -0.93 -7.67 19.28
CA ALA A 69 -1.50 -6.50 19.94
C ALA A 69 -0.43 -5.42 20.18
N GLY A 70 -0.70 -4.19 19.74
CA GLY A 70 0.26 -3.08 19.78
C GLY A 70 1.38 -3.15 18.74
N GLY A 71 1.28 -4.06 17.77
CA GLY A 71 2.19 -4.11 16.63
C GLY A 71 2.13 -2.82 15.82
N VAL A 72 3.28 -2.36 15.35
CA VAL A 72 3.43 -1.08 14.64
C VAL A 72 2.42 -0.96 13.48
N LEU A 73 2.35 -1.97 12.62
CA LEU A 73 1.52 -2.00 11.42
C LEU A 73 0.06 -2.34 11.69
N VAL A 74 -0.30 -2.67 12.93
CA VAL A 74 -1.69 -2.86 13.34
C VAL A 74 -2.38 -1.50 13.45
N GLU A 75 -1.74 -0.54 14.12
CA GLU A 75 -2.31 0.80 14.35
C GLU A 75 -2.11 1.77 13.19
N GLU A 76 -1.22 1.42 12.26
CA GLU A 76 -0.66 2.37 11.30
C GLU A 76 -1.69 2.92 10.32
N PHE A 77 -2.63 2.10 9.84
CA PHE A 77 -3.71 2.56 8.96
C PHE A 77 -4.49 3.73 9.59
N ASP A 78 -4.88 3.62 10.85
CA ASP A 78 -5.65 4.68 11.50
C ASP A 78 -4.81 5.94 11.76
N LYS A 79 -3.52 5.77 12.08
CA LYS A 79 -2.57 6.88 12.23
C LYS A 79 -2.35 7.63 10.93
N ILE A 80 -2.01 6.93 9.84
CA ILE A 80 -1.82 7.50 8.51
C ILE A 80 -3.01 8.37 8.13
N PHE A 81 -4.22 7.82 8.23
CA PHE A 81 -5.40 8.55 7.80
C PHE A 81 -5.77 9.70 8.75
N LYS A 82 -5.45 9.61 10.03
CA LYS A 82 -5.64 10.71 10.99
C LYS A 82 -4.64 11.86 10.76
N ASP A 83 -3.40 11.52 10.42
CA ASP A 83 -2.32 12.49 10.28
C ASP A 83 -2.35 13.19 8.91
N LEU A 84 -2.72 12.46 7.85
CA LEU A 84 -2.78 12.99 6.49
C LEU A 84 -4.13 13.62 6.14
N PHE A 85 -5.21 13.11 6.71
CA PHE A 85 -6.56 13.55 6.41
C PHE A 85 -7.23 13.97 7.72
N GLU A 86 -7.89 15.13 7.73
CA GLU A 86 -8.52 15.64 8.95
C GLU A 86 -9.39 14.56 9.61
N GLU A 87 -9.29 14.41 10.94
CA GLU A 87 -9.92 13.32 11.72
C GLU A 87 -11.44 13.18 11.50
N LYS A 88 -12.09 14.22 10.98
CA LYS A 88 -13.54 14.26 10.70
C LYS A 88 -13.93 13.84 9.29
N ASP A 89 -12.97 13.65 8.38
CA ASP A 89 -13.25 13.32 6.98
C ASP A 89 -13.14 11.82 6.72
N THR A 90 -14.21 11.09 7.05
CA THR A 90 -14.27 9.63 6.86
C THR A 90 -14.24 9.23 5.38
N LEU A 91 -14.51 10.16 4.45
CA LEU A 91 -14.66 9.87 3.03
C LEU A 91 -13.38 9.30 2.41
N TYR A 92 -12.21 9.69 2.89
CA TYR A 92 -10.95 9.11 2.45
C TYR A 92 -10.87 7.61 2.72
N LYS A 93 -11.24 7.19 3.95
CA LYS A 93 -11.30 5.77 4.32
C LYS A 93 -12.38 5.05 3.54
N ASP A 94 -13.55 5.66 3.36
CA ASP A 94 -14.66 5.07 2.62
C ASP A 94 -14.29 4.81 1.14
N ILE A 95 -13.61 5.75 0.48
CA ILE A 95 -13.11 5.58 -0.90
C ILE A 95 -12.12 4.42 -0.97
N ILE A 96 -11.19 4.33 -0.02
CA ILE A 96 -10.19 3.25 0.03
C ILE A 96 -10.86 1.90 0.25
N LEU A 97 -11.87 1.83 1.13
CA LEU A 97 -12.67 0.63 1.36
C LEU A 97 -13.45 0.21 0.11
N ALA A 98 -13.98 1.16 -0.66
CA ALA A 98 -14.64 0.88 -1.94
C ALA A 98 -13.72 0.24 -2.99
N LEU A 99 -12.40 0.46 -2.88
CA LEU A 99 -11.38 -0.08 -3.77
C LEU A 99 -10.73 -1.38 -3.26
N LYS A 100 -11.15 -1.90 -2.10
CA LYS A 100 -10.48 -3.04 -1.45
C LYS A 100 -10.54 -4.33 -2.29
N ASP A 101 -11.63 -4.52 -3.04
CA ASP A 101 -11.92 -5.75 -3.79
C ASP A 101 -11.46 -5.66 -5.26
N GLY A 102 -10.97 -4.50 -5.70
CA GLY A 102 -10.44 -4.33 -7.04
C GLY A 102 -10.54 -2.89 -7.58
N PRO A 103 -10.07 -2.66 -8.82
CA PRO A 103 -10.20 -1.37 -9.47
C PRO A 103 -11.66 -0.97 -9.72
N ALA A 104 -11.97 0.31 -9.56
CA ALA A 104 -13.31 0.84 -9.80
C ALA A 104 -13.25 2.19 -10.52
N ASP A 105 -14.21 2.44 -11.41
CA ASP A 105 -14.36 3.76 -12.02
C ASP A 105 -14.98 4.76 -11.01
N TYR A 106 -14.93 6.06 -11.36
CA TYR A 106 -15.48 7.13 -10.54
C TYR A 106 -16.95 6.90 -10.15
N ASP A 107 -17.73 6.37 -11.08
CA ASP A 107 -19.16 6.13 -10.91
C ASP A 107 -19.45 4.98 -9.94
N SER A 108 -18.59 3.96 -9.94
CA SER A 108 -18.66 2.82 -9.03
C SER A 108 -18.21 3.23 -7.64
N VAL A 109 -17.15 4.04 -7.51
CA VAL A 109 -16.72 4.61 -6.21
C VAL A 109 -17.87 5.44 -5.60
N SER A 110 -18.41 6.41 -6.35
CA SER A 110 -19.52 7.27 -5.90
C SER A 110 -20.73 6.46 -5.40
N ARG A 111 -21.11 5.40 -6.11
CA ARG A 111 -22.20 4.50 -5.71
C ARG A 111 -21.87 3.70 -4.45
N HIS A 112 -20.65 3.16 -4.36
CA HIS A 112 -20.25 2.30 -3.24
C HIS A 112 -20.25 3.07 -1.91
N ILE A 113 -19.75 4.31 -1.91
CA ILE A 113 -19.70 5.16 -0.71
C ILE A 113 -20.97 5.99 -0.50
N ASN A 114 -21.99 5.83 -1.37
CA ASN A 114 -23.23 6.61 -1.37
C ASN A 114 -22.99 8.14 -1.30
N TYR A 115 -22.06 8.65 -2.10
CA TYR A 115 -21.69 10.07 -2.11
C TYR A 115 -21.91 10.71 -3.48
N PRO A 116 -22.49 11.92 -3.56
CA PRO A 116 -22.85 12.54 -4.84
C PRO A 116 -21.61 12.85 -5.68
N LYS A 117 -21.76 12.60 -6.98
CA LYS A 117 -20.80 13.03 -8.01
C LYS A 117 -20.63 14.55 -7.90
N SER A 118 -19.42 14.98 -7.57
CA SER A 118 -19.12 16.38 -7.30
C SER A 118 -17.62 16.64 -7.45
N GLY A 119 -17.25 17.90 -7.65
CA GLY A 119 -15.84 18.30 -7.66
C GLY A 119 -15.12 17.96 -6.35
N ARG A 120 -15.86 17.89 -5.23
CA ARG A 120 -15.31 17.48 -3.93
C ARG A 120 -14.89 16.01 -3.92
N LEU A 121 -15.68 15.10 -4.48
CA LEU A 121 -15.27 13.69 -4.63
C LEU A 121 -14.05 13.54 -5.55
N SER A 122 -13.99 14.34 -6.62
CA SER A 122 -12.82 14.37 -7.50
C SER A 122 -11.56 14.85 -6.77
N ASN A 123 -11.69 15.83 -5.86
CA ASN A 123 -10.57 16.27 -5.03
C ASN A 123 -10.10 15.16 -4.08
N TYR A 124 -11.01 14.47 -3.38
CA TYR A 124 -10.64 13.35 -2.51
C TYR A 124 -9.86 12.25 -3.23
N LEU A 125 -10.34 11.83 -4.42
CA LEU A 125 -9.61 10.85 -5.23
C LEU A 125 -8.25 11.38 -5.67
N LYS A 126 -8.15 12.65 -6.05
CA LYS A 126 -6.88 13.28 -6.42
C LYS A 126 -5.91 13.32 -5.24
N ASP A 127 -6.38 13.65 -4.05
CA ASP A 127 -5.58 13.72 -2.84
C ASP A 127 -5.05 12.32 -2.46
N LEU A 128 -5.87 11.27 -2.58
CA LEU A 128 -5.43 9.87 -2.41
C LEU A 128 -4.41 9.42 -3.47
N VAL A 129 -4.52 9.94 -4.70
CA VAL A 129 -3.55 9.68 -5.77
C VAL A 129 -2.23 10.38 -5.50
N VAL A 130 -2.27 11.64 -5.06
CA VAL A 130 -1.07 12.41 -4.69
C VAL A 130 -0.39 11.81 -3.46
N ALA A 131 -1.17 11.31 -2.49
CA ALA A 131 -0.64 10.61 -1.33
C ALA A 131 -0.05 9.21 -1.64
N GLY A 132 -0.24 8.69 -2.87
CA GLY A 132 0.32 7.40 -3.30
C GLY A 132 -0.47 6.16 -2.88
N PHE A 133 -1.59 6.32 -2.15
CA PHE A 133 -2.45 5.20 -1.75
C PHE A 133 -3.26 4.63 -2.90
N VAL A 134 -3.66 5.49 -3.84
CA VAL A 134 -4.45 5.13 -5.01
C VAL A 134 -3.69 5.47 -6.28
N LYS A 135 -3.86 4.66 -7.32
CA LYS A 135 -3.43 4.97 -8.67
C LYS A 135 -4.62 5.08 -9.59
N GLN A 136 -4.59 6.09 -10.45
CA GLN A 136 -5.54 6.26 -11.55
C GLN A 136 -4.92 5.67 -12.83
N ASP A 137 -5.49 4.57 -13.32
CA ASP A 137 -5.04 3.90 -14.54
C ASP A 137 -6.00 4.21 -15.69
N TYR A 138 -5.46 4.75 -16.78
CA TYR A 138 -6.22 5.03 -18.00
C TYR A 138 -6.28 3.79 -18.89
N THR A 139 -7.46 3.52 -19.43
CA THR A 139 -7.63 2.44 -20.40
C THR A 139 -7.18 2.90 -21.80
N TRP A 140 -6.70 1.97 -22.62
CA TRP A 140 -6.31 2.24 -24.00
C TRP A 140 -7.37 1.76 -24.98
N SER A 141 -7.56 2.51 -26.06
CA SER A 141 -8.37 2.04 -27.17
C SER A 141 -7.60 0.98 -27.94
N LEU A 142 -8.10 -0.24 -27.99
CA LEU A 142 -7.51 -1.33 -28.78
C LEU A 142 -7.48 -1.02 -30.29
N LYS A 143 -8.33 -0.10 -30.77
CA LYS A 143 -8.40 0.30 -32.19
C LYS A 143 -7.36 1.35 -32.57
N THR A 144 -7.02 2.27 -31.67
CA THR A 144 -6.15 3.42 -31.98
C THR A 144 -4.83 3.41 -31.23
N GLY A 145 -4.67 2.54 -30.23
CA GLY A 145 -3.50 2.52 -29.33
C GLY A 145 -3.41 3.74 -28.41
N LYS A 146 -4.38 4.66 -28.45
CA LYS A 146 -4.35 5.91 -27.69
C LYS A 146 -5.03 5.74 -26.32
N PRO A 147 -4.57 6.45 -25.29
CA PRO A 147 -5.27 6.54 -24.02
C PRO A 147 -6.69 7.07 -24.23
N THR A 148 -7.65 6.50 -23.52
CA THR A 148 -9.02 7.01 -23.47
C THR A 148 -9.25 7.82 -22.20
N THR A 149 -10.40 8.50 -22.12
CA THR A 149 -10.84 9.17 -20.89
C THR A 149 -11.34 8.20 -19.83
N LEU A 150 -11.66 6.95 -20.20
CA LEU A 150 -12.09 5.91 -19.26
C LEU A 150 -10.89 5.50 -18.41
N ASN A 151 -11.04 5.66 -17.11
CA ASN A 151 -10.02 5.34 -16.13
C ASN A 151 -10.65 4.64 -14.94
N ASN A 152 -9.83 3.84 -14.26
CA ASN A 152 -10.18 3.19 -13.02
C ASN A 152 -9.19 3.62 -11.94
N PHE A 153 -9.66 3.63 -10.71
CA PHE A 153 -8.87 3.84 -9.51
C PHE A 153 -8.60 2.47 -8.89
N ARG A 154 -7.37 2.25 -8.41
CA ARG A 154 -7.00 1.06 -7.65
C ARG A 154 -6.10 1.43 -6.49
N ILE A 155 -6.12 0.64 -5.43
CA ILE A 155 -5.10 0.75 -4.38
C ILE A 155 -3.73 0.45 -5.00
N SER A 156 -2.75 1.31 -4.76
CA SER A 156 -1.35 1.15 -5.18
C SER A 156 -0.41 0.87 -4.03
N ASP A 157 -0.75 1.28 -2.80
CA ASP A 157 0.05 1.02 -1.62
C ASP A 157 -0.11 -0.43 -1.14
N ASN A 158 1.03 -1.12 -1.01
CA ASN A 158 1.06 -2.51 -0.59
C ASN A 158 0.61 -2.72 0.87
N TYR A 159 1.01 -1.83 1.78
CA TYR A 159 0.61 -1.91 3.19
C TYR A 159 -0.90 -1.72 3.33
N ILE A 160 -1.47 -0.71 2.68
CA ILE A 160 -2.92 -0.46 2.72
C ILE A 160 -3.71 -1.68 2.21
N ARG A 161 -3.29 -2.27 1.08
CA ARG A 161 -3.91 -3.49 0.55
C ARG A 161 -3.83 -4.64 1.54
N PHE A 162 -2.65 -4.87 2.12
CA PHE A 162 -2.42 -5.92 3.11
C PHE A 162 -3.28 -5.73 4.36
N TYR A 163 -3.32 -4.50 4.88
CA TYR A 163 -4.10 -4.12 6.05
C TYR A 163 -5.58 -4.43 5.86
N LEU A 164 -6.18 -3.93 4.78
CA LEU A 164 -7.61 -4.11 4.50
C LEU A 164 -7.98 -5.59 4.33
N LYS A 165 -7.09 -6.39 3.74
CA LYS A 165 -7.36 -7.82 3.50
C LYS A 165 -7.19 -8.68 4.74
N TYR A 166 -6.15 -8.42 5.54
CA TYR A 166 -5.73 -9.37 6.58
C TYR A 166 -5.77 -8.84 8.00
N ILE A 167 -5.47 -7.56 8.21
CA ILE A 167 -5.39 -6.97 9.55
C ILE A 167 -6.77 -6.48 10.00
N ALA A 168 -7.44 -5.63 9.20
CA ALA A 168 -8.74 -5.06 9.55
C ALA A 168 -9.81 -6.12 9.89
N PRO A 169 -9.99 -7.21 9.12
CA PRO A 169 -11.01 -8.23 9.44
C PRO A 169 -10.67 -9.07 10.68
N LYS A 170 -9.44 -8.99 11.16
CA LYS A 170 -8.94 -9.77 12.31
C LYS A 170 -8.60 -8.90 13.52
N ARG A 171 -8.91 -7.60 13.46
CA ARG A 171 -8.44 -6.61 14.43
C ARG A 171 -8.78 -7.00 15.87
N GLU A 172 -10.03 -7.37 16.12
CA GLU A 172 -10.48 -7.81 17.44
C GLU A 172 -9.67 -9.02 17.97
N HIS A 173 -9.43 -10.03 17.12
CA HIS A 173 -8.63 -11.19 17.49
C HIS A 173 -7.15 -10.85 17.75
N ILE A 174 -6.60 -9.85 17.04
CA ILE A 174 -5.24 -9.35 17.29
C ILE A 174 -5.17 -8.71 18.68
N ASP A 175 -6.13 -7.85 19.01
CA ASP A 175 -6.18 -7.13 20.30
C ASP A 175 -6.37 -8.09 21.48
N GLN A 176 -7.17 -9.15 21.27
CA GLN A 176 -7.36 -10.25 22.22
C GLN A 176 -6.18 -11.26 22.25
N LYS A 177 -5.10 -11.01 21.50
CA LYS A 177 -3.88 -11.83 21.43
C LYS A 177 -4.09 -13.27 20.96
N GLN A 178 -5.13 -13.50 20.14
CA GLN A 178 -5.49 -14.85 19.66
C GLN A 178 -4.74 -15.29 18.39
N LEU A 179 -3.99 -14.39 17.75
CA LEU A 179 -3.32 -14.65 16.46
C LEU A 179 -1.79 -14.74 16.56
N LYS A 180 -1.26 -14.97 17.77
CA LYS A 180 0.18 -14.99 18.03
C LYS A 180 0.94 -16.03 17.20
N ASP A 181 0.29 -17.14 16.80
CA ASP A 181 0.90 -18.24 16.06
C ASP A 181 0.30 -18.41 14.66
N ILE A 182 -0.26 -17.33 14.09
CA ILE A 182 -0.88 -17.37 12.77
C ILE A 182 0.14 -17.80 11.70
N ASN A 183 -0.26 -18.75 10.86
CA ASN A 183 0.49 -19.15 9.67
C ASN A 183 0.08 -18.26 8.49
N LEU A 184 1.01 -17.41 8.04
CA LEU A 184 0.75 -16.43 6.98
C LEU A 184 0.47 -17.10 5.62
N SER A 185 1.22 -18.16 5.30
CA SER A 185 1.04 -18.90 4.04
C SER A 185 -0.34 -19.58 3.92
N SER A 186 -1.02 -19.80 5.04
CA SER A 186 -2.36 -20.38 5.09
C SER A 186 -3.48 -19.33 5.02
N LEU A 187 -3.15 -18.04 4.95
CA LEU A 187 -4.15 -16.99 4.83
C LEU A 187 -4.88 -17.09 3.48
N PRO A 188 -6.21 -16.90 3.45
CA PRO A 188 -6.96 -16.96 2.19
C PRO A 188 -6.43 -15.98 1.14
N GLY A 189 -6.10 -16.49 -0.04
CA GLY A 189 -5.58 -15.69 -1.16
C GLY A 189 -4.17 -15.15 -0.95
N TRP A 190 -3.36 -15.77 -0.08
CA TRP A 190 -1.98 -15.34 0.19
C TRP A 190 -1.14 -15.20 -1.08
N ASP A 191 -1.12 -16.22 -1.94
CA ASP A 191 -0.33 -16.19 -3.19
C ASP A 191 -0.79 -15.08 -4.14
N THR A 192 -2.11 -14.85 -4.23
CA THR A 192 -2.67 -13.73 -5.00
C THR A 192 -2.24 -12.39 -4.42
N MET A 193 -2.27 -12.22 -3.09
CA MET A 193 -1.77 -11.01 -2.45
C MET A 193 -0.29 -10.77 -2.75
N MET A 194 0.55 -11.80 -2.60
CA MET A 194 1.97 -11.72 -2.89
C MET A 194 2.23 -11.36 -4.36
N GLY A 195 1.46 -11.93 -5.30
CA GLY A 195 1.51 -11.57 -6.71
C GLY A 195 1.21 -10.09 -6.96
N LEU A 196 0.12 -9.57 -6.40
CA LEU A 196 -0.25 -8.15 -6.54
C LEU A 196 0.80 -7.21 -5.91
N GLN A 197 1.38 -7.60 -4.76
CA GLN A 197 2.43 -6.83 -4.11
C GLN A 197 3.72 -6.84 -4.94
N PHE A 198 4.04 -7.96 -5.58
CA PHE A 198 5.16 -8.06 -6.53
C PHE A 198 4.97 -7.14 -7.73
N GLU A 199 3.81 -7.16 -8.36
CA GLU A 199 3.49 -6.27 -9.50
C GLU A 199 3.70 -4.80 -9.14
N ASN A 200 3.24 -4.38 -7.95
CA ASN A 200 3.44 -3.03 -7.45
C ASN A 200 4.93 -2.71 -7.23
N LEU A 201 5.71 -3.61 -6.62
CA LEU A 201 7.16 -3.41 -6.44
C LEU A 201 7.89 -3.28 -7.78
N VAL A 202 7.56 -4.14 -8.76
CA VAL A 202 8.12 -4.07 -10.11
C VAL A 202 7.73 -2.77 -10.80
N ALA A 203 6.46 -2.38 -10.76
CA ALA A 203 5.96 -1.16 -11.40
C ALA A 203 6.63 0.10 -10.83
N ASN A 204 6.86 0.13 -9.52
CA ASN A 204 7.51 1.26 -8.83
C ASN A 204 9.01 1.32 -9.12
N ASN A 205 9.65 0.18 -9.41
CA ASN A 205 11.09 0.10 -9.69
C ASN A 205 11.42 -0.09 -11.18
N ARG A 206 10.43 0.07 -12.08
CA ARG A 206 10.56 -0.19 -13.52
C ARG A 206 11.75 0.53 -14.16
N HIS A 207 12.05 1.77 -13.75
CA HIS A 207 13.13 2.55 -14.34
C HIS A 207 14.51 1.93 -14.07
N GLU A 208 14.73 1.43 -12.86
CA GLU A 208 15.96 0.70 -12.54
C GLU A 208 15.98 -0.68 -13.20
N LEU A 209 14.83 -1.35 -13.28
CA LEU A 209 14.73 -2.63 -13.98
C LEU A 209 15.06 -2.50 -15.47
N TYR A 210 14.60 -1.45 -16.14
CA TYR A 210 14.93 -1.19 -17.55
C TYR A 210 16.43 -1.03 -17.77
N LYS A 211 17.11 -0.27 -16.89
CA LYS A 211 18.58 -0.15 -16.92
C LYS A 211 19.28 -1.49 -16.78
N HIS A 212 18.82 -2.35 -15.87
CA HIS A 212 19.40 -3.68 -15.66
C HIS A 212 19.08 -4.68 -16.78
N LEU A 213 17.93 -4.54 -17.43
CA LEU A 213 17.49 -5.39 -18.54
C LEU A 213 17.96 -4.89 -19.91
N ASN A 214 18.59 -3.72 -19.97
CA ASN A 214 19.10 -3.09 -21.19
C ASN A 214 17.99 -2.87 -22.25
N ILE A 215 16.83 -2.39 -21.82
CA ILE A 215 15.67 -2.03 -22.64
C ILE A 215 15.20 -0.60 -22.40
#